data_AF-A0A7C8I3G6-F1
#
_entry.id   AF-A0A7C8I3G6-F1
#
_cell.length_a   1.000
_cell.length_b   1.000
_cell.length_c   1.000
_cell.angle_alpha   90.00
_cell.angle_beta   90.00
_cell.angle_gamma   90.00
#
_symmetry.space_group_name_H-M   'P 1'
#
loop_
_entity.id
_entity.type
_entity.pdbx_description
1 polymer ?
#
loop_
_entity_poly.entity_id
_entity_poly.type
_entity_poly.pdbx_seq_one_letter_code
_entity_poly.pdbx_strand_id
1 'polypeptide(L)' 'MITDNQLYSLAIFLGSAAMLLIVLYHFLEVNSEENALAQKLKVAAGKVKS' A
#
# COMPACT_ATOMS: atom_id res chain seq x y z
N MET A 1 -8.02 33.25 8.91
CA MET A 1 -7.69 32.70 7.58
C MET A 1 -6.36 31.98 7.74
N ILE A 2 -6.26 30.70 7.37
CA ILE A 2 -5.00 29.97 7.41
C ILE A 2 -4.01 30.67 6.46
N THR A 3 -2.76 30.87 6.88
CA THR A 3 -1.76 31.52 6.02
C THR A 3 -1.16 30.50 5.04
N ASP A 4 -0.67 30.96 3.89
CA ASP A 4 -0.10 30.07 2.86
C ASP A 4 1.01 29.17 3.41
N ASN A 5 1.80 29.69 4.34
CA ASN A 5 2.87 28.93 4.99
C ASN A 5 2.33 27.78 5.86
N GLN A 6 1.22 28.00 6.56
CA GLN A 6 0.55 26.96 7.35
C GLN A 6 -0.10 25.90 6.44
N LEU A 7 -0.72 26.33 5.33
CA LEU A 7 -1.31 25.42 4.36
C LEU A 7 -0.25 24.57 3.65
N TYR A 8 0.88 25.17 3.26
CA TYR A 8 2.02 24.48 2.66
C TYR A 8 2.62 23.44 3.62
N SER A 9 2.83 23.81 4.88
CA SER A 9 3.35 22.91 5.90
C SER A 9 2.41 21.73 6.16
N LEU A 10 1.10 22.00 6.21
CA LEU A 10 0.07 20.98 6.36
C LEU A 10 0.04 20.03 5.15
N ALA A 11 0.19 20.55 3.93
CA ALA A 11 0.22 19.75 2.71
C ALA A 11 1.43 18.79 2.69
N ILE A 12 2.62 19.25 3.09
CA ILE A 12 3.81 18.38 3.20
C ILE A 12 3.60 17.31 4.26
N PHE A 13 3.08 17.69 5.43
CA PHE A 13 2.83 16.74 6.52
C PHE A 13 1.84 15.66 6.08
N LEU A 14 0.69 16.06 5.54
CA LEU A 14 -0.34 15.13 5.09
C LEU A 14 0.14 14.29 3.90
N GLY A 15 0.86 14.88 2.95
CA GLY A 15 1.41 14.18 1.79
C GLY A 15 2.43 13.11 2.19
N SER A 16 3.34 13.43 3.11
CA SER A 16 4.31 12.45 3.63
C SER A 16 3.64 11.37 4.47
N ALA A 17 2.66 11.71 5.30
CA ALA A 17 1.86 10.73 6.04
C ALA A 17 1.10 9.80 5.08
N ALA A 18 0.51 10.33 4.00
CA ALA A 18 -0.16 9.54 2.98
C ALA A 18 0.79 8.58 2.28
N MET A 19 2.00 9.02 1.91
CA MET A 19 3.01 8.14 1.32
C MET A 19 3.38 6.97 2.25
N LEU A 20 3.52 7.22 3.56
CA LEU A 20 3.78 6.17 4.53
C LEU A 20 2.60 5.19 4.65
N LEU A 21 1.37 5.69 4.68
CA LEU A 21 0.17 4.85 4.76
C LEU A 21 -0.01 3.97 3.51
N ILE A 22 0.32 4.49 2.32
CA ILE A 22 0.25 3.72 1.07
C ILE A 22 1.24 2.56 1.09
N VAL A 23 2.48 2.80 1.49
CA VAL A 23 3.51 1.74 1.58
C VAL A 23 3.13 0.72 2.64
N LEU A 24 2.64 1.17 3.80
CA LEU A 24 2.18 0.29 4.87
C LEU A 24 1.02 -0.60 4.41
N TYR A 25 0.03 -0.03 3.71
CA TYR A 25 -1.08 -0.80 3.14
C TYR A 25 -0.56 -1.91 2.22
N HIS A 26 0.33 -1.58 1.29
CA HIS A 26 0.86 -2.56 0.35
C HIS A 26 1.71 -3.64 1.05
N PHE A 27 2.45 -3.26 2.08
CA PHE A 27 3.18 -4.20 2.91
C PHE A 27 2.23 -5.17 3.62
N LEU A 28 1.17 -4.68 4.26
CA LEU A 28 0.20 -5.53 4.96
C LEU A 28 -0.58 -6.43 3.99
N GLU A 29 -0.99 -5.89 2.85
CA GLU A 29 -1.70 -6.63 1.79
C GLU A 29 -0.86 -7.79 1.28
N VAL A 30 0.41 -7.54 0.96
CA VAL A 30 1.31 -8.57 0.42
C VAL A 30 1.58 -9.67 1.44
N ASN A 31 1.73 -9.32 2.72
CA ASN A 31 2.01 -10.27 3.80
C ASN A 31 0.75 -10.95 4.37
N SER A 32 -0.45 -10.57 3.91
CA SER A 32 -1.69 -11.18 4.37
C SER A 32 -1.76 -12.67 4.01
N GLU A 33 -2.37 -13.47 4.88
CA GLU A 33 -2.57 -14.90 4.62
C GLU A 33 -3.45 -15.14 3.40
N GLU A 34 -4.41 -14.25 3.15
CA GLU A 34 -5.27 -14.27 1.96
C GLU A 34 -4.46 -14.16 0.68
N ASN A 35 -3.50 -13.20 0.62
CA ASN A 35 -2.63 -13.08 -0.54
C ASN A 35 -1.66 -14.27 -0.65
N ALA A 36 -1.15 -14.80 0.47
CA ALA A 36 -0.31 -16.01 0.46
C ALA A 36 -1.05 -17.23 -0.11
N LEU A 37 -2.32 -17.42 0.25
CA LEU A 37 -3.18 -18.48 -0.29
C LEU A 37 -3.49 -18.24 -1.78
N ALA A 38 -3.86 -17.02 -2.16
CA ALA A 38 -4.12 -16.63 -3.54
C ALA A 38 -2.88 -16.87 -4.43
N GLN A 39 -1.68 -16.56 -3.93
CA GLN A 39 -0.44 -16.78 -4.64
C GLN A 39 -0.11 -18.28 -4.79
N LYS A 40 -0.34 -19.10 -3.74
CA LYS A 40 -0.21 -20.56 -3.83
C LYS A 40 -1.13 -21.17 -4.89
N LEU A 41 -2.38 -20.72 -4.95
CA LEU A 41 -3.34 -21.17 -5.96
C LEU A 41 -2.93 -20.74 -7.38
N LYS A 42 -2.42 -19.51 -7.55
CA LYS A 42 -1.88 -19.03 -8.84
C LYS A 42 -0.68 -19.86 -9.31
N VAL A 43 0.24 -20.22 -8.41
CA VAL A 43 1.40 -21.06 -8.74
C VAL A 43 0.97 -22.48 -9.11
N ALA A 44 -0.01 -23.06 -8.40
CA ALA A 44 -0.55 -24.38 -8.73
C ALA A 44 -1.27 -24.39 -10.09
N ALA A 45 -2.07 -23.36 -10.40
CA ALA A 45 -2.72 -23.22 -11.70
C ALA A 45 -1.73 -23.01 -12.86
N GLY A 46 -0.63 -22.29 -12.62
CA GLY A 46 0.46 -22.13 -13.60
C GLY A 46 1.20 -23.43 -13.91
N LYS A 47 1.36 -24.32 -12.91
CA LYS A 47 1.97 -25.65 -13.11
C LYS A 47 1.08 -26.63 -13.88
N VAL A 48 -0.24 -26.50 -13.81
CA VAL A 48 -1.19 -27.39 -14.52
C VAL A 48 -1.31 -27.04 -16.00
N LYS A 49 -0.96 -25.80 -16.38
CA LYS A 49 -1.06 -25.30 -17.77
C LYS A 49 0.26 -25.40 -18.56
N SER A 50 1.37 -25.77 -17.92
CA SER A 50 2.69 -25.96 -18.54
C SER A 50 3.02 -27.43 -18.65
#